data_AF-K2FWE9-F1
#
_entry.id   AF-K2FWE9-F1
#
_cell.length_a   1.000
_cell.length_b   1.000
_cell.length_c   1.000
_cell.angle_alpha   90.00
_cell.angle_beta   90.00
_cell.angle_gamma   90.00
#
_symmetry.space_group_name_H-M   'P 1'
#
loop_
_entity.id
_entity.type
_entity.pdbx_description
1 polymer ?
#
loop_
_entity_poly.entity_id
_entity_poly.type
_entity_poly.pdbx_seq_one_letter_code
_entity_poly.pdbx_strand_id
1 'polypeptide(L)' 'METCYKLFKSEIIKNIDLVENRFWFEPEVTAKISRIKNLRIYEVWISYYWRTYEEWKKIWWKDWVRAIYCILKYWLFKK' A
#
# COMPACT_ATOMS: atom_id res chain seq x y z
N MET A 1 3.29 -1.47 4.40
CA MET A 1 2.43 -2.47 5.07
C MET A 1 0.97 -2.05 4.95
N GLU A 2 0.04 -3.00 4.86
CA GLU A 2 -1.40 -2.78 4.65
C GLU A 2 -2.06 -2.20 5.91
N THR A 3 -1.83 -0.93 6.20
CA THR A 3 -2.35 -0.26 7.40
C THR A 3 -3.57 0.61 7.10
N CYS A 4 -3.90 0.80 5.81
CA CYS A 4 -4.95 1.68 5.31
C CYS A 4 -4.87 3.12 5.85
N TYR A 5 -3.75 3.49 6.47
CA TYR A 5 -3.53 4.79 7.10
C TYR A 5 -2.09 5.21 6.88
N LYS A 6 -1.89 6.05 5.86
CA LYS A 6 -0.59 6.59 5.46
C LYS A 6 -0.76 8.05 5.10
N LEU A 7 0.17 8.87 5.59
CA LEU A 7 0.23 10.30 5.35
C LEU A 7 1.48 10.59 4.54
N PHE A 8 1.30 11.33 3.44
CA PHE A 8 2.38 11.72 2.55
C PHE A 8 2.32 13.23 2.32
N LYS A 9 3.48 13.85 2.14
CA LYS A 9 3.51 15.22 1.60
C LYS A 9 2.96 15.21 0.18
N SER A 10 2.11 16.18 -0.14
CA SER A 10 1.47 16.27 -1.46
C SER A 10 2.49 16.29 -2.61
N GLU A 11 3.61 16.99 -2.43
CA GLU A 11 4.66 17.11 -3.44
C GLU A 11 5.30 15.76 -3.77
N ILE A 12 5.39 14.85 -2.79
CA ILE A 12 6.02 13.56 -2.98
C ILE A 12 5.06 12.62 -3.72
N ILE A 13 3.83 12.49 -3.21
CA ILE A 13 2.87 11.53 -3.77
C ILE A 13 2.41 11.89 -5.18
N LYS A 14 2.30 13.19 -5.51
CA LYS A 14 1.91 13.66 -6.85
C LYS A 14 2.98 13.42 -7.92
N ASN A 15 4.24 13.24 -7.52
CA ASN A 15 5.34 12.93 -8.44
C ASN A 15 5.52 11.42 -8.68
N ILE A 16 4.68 10.59 -8.07
CA ILE A 16 4.72 9.14 -8.22
C ILE A 16 3.58 8.73 -9.14
N ASP A 17 3.91 8.08 -10.24
CA ASP A 17 2.92 7.43 -11.09
C ASP A 17 2.33 6.23 -10.35
N LEU A 18 1.01 6.14 -10.22
CA LEU A 18 0.31 5.11 -9.46
C LEU A 18 -0.69 4.44 -10.38
N VAL A 19 -0.58 3.13 -10.53
CA VAL A 19 -1.30 2.37 -11.57
C VAL A 19 -2.23 1.33 -10.97
N GLU A 20 -1.88 0.79 -9.80
CA GLU A 20 -2.67 -0.22 -9.12
C GLU A 20 -3.94 0.39 -8.50
N ASN A 21 -5.02 -0.39 -8.54
CA ASN A 21 -6.34 0.02 -8.06
C ASN A 21 -6.75 -0.77 -6.82
N ARG A 22 -7.64 -0.22 -6.00
CA ARG A 22 -8.12 -0.84 -4.73
C ARG A 22 -6.99 -1.02 -3.70
N PHE A 23 -6.97 -2.16 -3.01
CA PHE A 23 -6.01 -2.51 -1.96
C PHE A 23 -4.57 -2.65 -2.48
N TRP A 24 -4.41 -2.95 -3.77
CA TRP A 24 -3.12 -3.08 -4.46
C TRP A 24 -2.28 -1.81 -4.52
N PHE A 25 -2.93 -0.67 -4.33
CA PHE A 25 -2.25 0.61 -4.21
C PHE A 25 -1.26 0.63 -3.04
N GLU A 26 -1.60 -0.01 -1.92
CA GLU A 26 -0.79 0.01 -0.69
C GLU A 26 0.61 -0.59 -0.88
N PRO A 27 0.80 -1.78 -1.50
CA PRO A 27 2.14 -2.29 -1.79
C PRO A 27 2.87 -1.46 -2.84
N GLU A 28 2.19 -0.95 -3.87
CA GLU A 28 2.81 -0.11 -4.90
C GLU A 28 3.38 1.18 -4.32
N VAL A 29 2.55 1.97 -3.61
CA VAL A 29 2.97 3.25 -3.05
C VAL A 29 4.12 3.05 -2.06
N THR A 30 4.06 2.00 -1.23
CA THR A 30 5.10 1.71 -0.24
C THR A 30 6.42 1.37 -0.93
N ALA A 31 6.38 0.55 -1.98
CA ALA A 31 7.57 0.16 -2.73
C ALA A 31 8.17 1.33 -3.53
N LYS A 32 7.35 2.22 -4.09
CA LYS A 32 7.83 3.41 -4.81
C LYS A 32 8.41 4.46 -3.86
N ILE A 33 7.75 4.71 -2.73
CA ILE A 33 8.19 5.63 -1.68
C ILE A 33 9.51 5.18 -1.05
N SER A 34 9.69 3.88 -0.78
CA SER A 34 10.93 3.35 -0.17
C SER A 34 12.15 3.47 -1.09
N ARG A 35 11.96 3.64 -2.40
CA ARG A 35 13.02 3.85 -3.38
C ARG A 35 13.48 5.31 -3.48
N ILE A 36 12.71 6.26 -2.95
CA ILE A 36 13.07 7.69 -2.98
C ILE A 36 14.24 7.93 -2.01
N LYS A 37 15.38 8.39 -2.54
CA LYS A 37 16.55 8.74 -1.73
C LYS A 37 16.23 9.93 -0.83
N ASN A 38 16.77 9.93 0.39
CA ASN A 38 16.64 11.00 1.38
C ASN A 38 15.23 11.22 1.95
N LEU A 39 14.32 10.24 1.82
CA LEU A 39 13.02 10.30 2.46
C LEU A 39 13.08 9.67 3.86
N ARG A 40 12.56 10.38 4.87
CA ARG A 40 12.39 9.85 6.23
C ARG A 40 11.01 9.23 6.37
N ILE A 41 10.98 7.96 6.76
CA ILE A 41 9.73 7.22 7.02
C ILE A 41 9.62 7.03 8.54
N TYR A 42 8.47 7.41 9.09
CA TYR A 42 8.17 7.24 10.51
C TYR A 42 7.00 6.28 10.65
N GLU A 43 7.18 5.27 11.49
CA GLU A 43 6.12 4.34 11.86
C GLU A 43 5.51 4.82 13.17
N VAL A 44 4.20 5.07 13.14
CA VAL A 44 3.42 5.51 14.29
C VAL A 44 2.41 4.43 14.59
N TRP A 45 2.34 4.03 15.86
CA TRP A 45 1.37 3.04 16.32
C TRP A 45 -0.05 3.56 16.17
N ILE A 46 -0.92 2.74 15.61
CA ILE A 46 -2.35 3.01 15.49
C ILE A 46 -3.14 1.89 16.16
N SER A 47 -4.24 2.26 16.80
CA SER A 47 -5.26 1.30 17.23
C SER A 47 -6.29 1.17 16.11
N TYR A 48 -6.53 -0.05 15.65
CA TYR A 48 -7.50 -0.35 14.59
C TYR A 48 -8.55 -1.33 15.10
N TYR A 49 -9.82 -1.00 14.85
CA TYR A 49 -10.94 -1.90 15.10
C TYR A 49 -11.35 -2.53 13.77
N TRP A 50 -11.21 -3.85 13.67
CA TRP A 50 -11.49 -4.57 12.43
C TRP A 50 -12.97 -4.85 12.28
N ARG A 51 -13.46 -4.75 11.04
CA ARG A 51 -14.82 -5.18 10.67
C ARG A 51 -14.86 -6.68 10.41
N THR A 52 -15.90 -7.35 10.89
CA THR A 52 -16.16 -8.77 10.63
C THR A 52 -16.68 -8.99 9.21
N TYR A 53 -16.67 -10.24 8.75
CA TYR A 53 -17.23 -10.59 7.43
C TYR A 53 -18.74 -10.32 7.34
N GLU A 54 -19.43 -10.40 8.47
CA GLU A 54 -20.87 -10.14 8.62
C GLU A 54 -21.21 -8.66 8.42
N GLU A 55 -20.25 -7.75 8.67
CA GLU A 55 -20.38 -6.31 8.44
C GLU A 55 -20.09 -5.89 6.98
N TRP A 56 -20.36 -6.78 6.02
CA TRP A 56 -20.13 -6.57 4.59
C TRP A 56 -18.68 -6.18 4.26
N LYS A 57 -17.73 -6.98 4.74
CA LYS A 57 -16.32 -6.83 4.37
C LYS A 57 -16.13 -7.09 2.88
N LYS A 58 -15.64 -6.09 2.16
CA LYS A 58 -15.46 -6.12 0.69
C LYS A 58 -14.19 -6.85 0.21
N ILE A 59 -13.35 -7.31 1.14
CA ILE A 59 -12.08 -8.00 0.87
C ILE A 59 -12.30 -9.52 0.81
N TRP A 60 -11.79 -10.16 -0.24
CA TRP A 60 -11.88 -11.59 -0.48
C TRP A 60 -10.50 -12.25 -0.59
N TRP A 61 -10.44 -13.59 -0.58
CA TRP A 61 -9.18 -14.35 -0.76
C TRP A 61 -8.47 -14.06 -2.09
N LYS A 62 -9.21 -13.65 -3.12
CA LYS A 62 -8.64 -13.16 -4.39
C LYS A 62 -7.83 -11.88 -4.18
N ASP A 63 -8.23 -11.05 -3.21
CA ASP A 63 -7.49 -9.88 -2.75
C ASP A 63 -6.23 -10.25 -1.93
N TRP A 64 -5.95 -11.53 -1.68
CA TRP A 64 -4.66 -11.95 -1.12
C TRP A 64 -3.68 -12.39 -2.21
N VAL A 65 -4.14 -13.20 -3.16
CA VAL A 65 -3.29 -13.70 -4.28
C VAL A 65 -2.70 -12.55 -5.09
N ARG A 66 -3.52 -11.54 -5.38
CA ARG A 66 -3.09 -10.40 -6.17
C ARG A 66 -2.24 -9.40 -5.35
N ALA A 67 -2.20 -9.52 -4.01
CA ALA A 67 -1.33 -8.75 -3.12
C ALA A 67 0.10 -9.24 -3.30
N ILE A 68 0.25 -10.56 -3.24
CA ILE A 68 1.51 -11.26 -3.47
C ILE A 68 2.02 -10.94 -4.87
N TYR A 69 1.15 -10.97 -5.88
CA TYR A 69 1.53 -10.59 -7.23
C TYR A 69 2.06 -9.15 -7.29
N CYS A 70 1.39 -8.18 -6.67
CA CYS A 70 1.88 -6.80 -6.64
C CYS A 70 3.21 -6.68 -5.91
N ILE A 71 3.35 -7.30 -4.73
CA ILE A 71 4.60 -7.31 -3.98
C ILE A 71 5.74 -7.87 -4.84
N LEU A 72 5.54 -9.03 -5.48
CA LEU A 72 6.55 -9.63 -6.36
C LEU A 72 6.84 -8.76 -7.58
N LYS A 73 5.82 -8.18 -8.22
CA LYS A 73 5.97 -7.27 -9.36
C LYS A 73 6.82 -6.06 -8.99
N TYR A 74 6.49 -5.35 -7.91
CA TYR A 74 7.23 -4.16 -7.47
C TYR A 74 8.52 -4.47 -6.71
N TRP A 75 8.74 -5.72 -6.29
CA TRP A 75 10.02 -6.17 -5.74
C TRP A 75 11.01 -6.52 -6.85
N LEU A 76 10.57 -7.27 -7.87
CA LEU A 76 11.42 -7.73 -8.99
C LEU A 76 11.60 -6.68 -10.07
N PHE A 77 10.55 -5.94 -10.44
CA PHE A 77 10.60 -4.97 -11.52
C PHE A 77 10.88 -3.56 -10.97
N LYS A 78 11.99 -2.99 -11.43
CA LYS A 78 12.60 -1.74 -10.96
C LYS A 78 12.03 -0.46 -11.60
N LYS A 79 10.94 -0.56 -12.36
CA LYS A 79 10.29 0.62 -12.95
C LYS A 79 9.32 1.27 -11.96
#